data_AF-A0A3C0NKX8-F1
#
_entry.id   AF-A0A3C0NKX8-F1
#
_cell.length_a   1.000
_cell.length_b   1.000
_cell.length_c   1.000
_cell.angle_alpha   90.00
_cell.angle_beta   90.00
_cell.angle_gamma   90.00
#
_symmetry.space_group_name_H-M   'P 1'
#
loop_
_entity.id
_entity.type
_entity.pdbx_description
1 polymer ?
#
loop_
_entity_poly.entity_id
_entity_poly.type
_entity_poly.pdbx_seq_one_letter_code
_entity_poly.pdbx_strand_id
1 'polypeptide(L)'
;SEAPAEPAAETSGDGQNPVMNFVGVYGAGKGSILVEAEGERGAKITVTWANGAAEKSQWSMSGEFDEETLSVAYSNCTKTDLVFTDDVSDPVETVVYTDGTGRIVFAGERYALSWEDDQEHIADGTAFLGGQQPAEEPEQAENAAAEEDPDYYSPVTAMEKSEVERLAAAVREAYLAEDWAAIAGMIRYPINMYPDVKVNNAEEFLAYMDGKTVHESDRAVMEAESCRNMFFNGQGICFGDGEIWMNDIHYMTDEPPVLEIVAVSGIVEK
;
A
#
# COMPACT_ATOMS: atom_id res chain seq x y z
N SER A 1 -60.88 -4.48 6.57
CA SER A 1 -60.06 -5.70 6.57
C SER A 1 -58.81 -5.38 5.80
N GLU A 2 -57.82 -4.87 6.51
CA GLU A 2 -56.52 -4.48 5.96
C GLU A 2 -55.54 -5.61 6.29
N ALA A 3 -54.85 -6.12 5.27
CA ALA A 3 -53.83 -7.15 5.42
C ALA A 3 -52.62 -6.58 6.18
N PRO A 4 -51.93 -7.36 7.02
CA PRO A 4 -50.70 -6.89 7.64
C PRO A 4 -49.60 -6.82 6.57
N ALA A 5 -48.92 -5.68 6.51
CA ALA A 5 -47.71 -5.49 5.72
C ALA A 5 -46.60 -6.44 6.21
N GLU A 6 -45.94 -7.11 5.27
CA GLU A 6 -44.70 -7.83 5.50
C GLU A 6 -43.64 -6.86 6.07
N PRO A 7 -42.84 -7.27 7.07
CA PRO A 7 -41.69 -6.48 7.46
C PRO A 7 -40.67 -6.47 6.33
N ALA A 8 -40.29 -5.26 5.91
CA ALA A 8 -39.20 -5.02 4.98
C ALA A 8 -37.92 -5.72 5.48
N ALA A 9 -37.23 -6.40 4.57
CA ALA A 9 -35.94 -7.01 4.82
C ALA A 9 -34.96 -5.95 5.33
N GLU A 10 -34.39 -6.19 6.50
CA GLU A 10 -33.26 -5.44 7.02
C GLU A 10 -32.07 -5.69 6.09
N THR A 11 -31.62 -4.66 5.38
CA THR A 11 -30.32 -4.68 4.70
C THR A 11 -29.23 -4.42 5.74
N SER A 12 -28.66 -5.49 6.27
CA SER A 12 -27.35 -5.46 6.94
C SER A 12 -26.28 -5.30 5.86
N GLY A 13 -25.51 -4.20 5.94
CA GLY A 13 -24.53 -3.84 4.91
C GLY A 13 -23.30 -3.14 5.49
N ASP A 14 -22.77 -3.61 6.62
CA ASP A 14 -21.46 -3.16 7.16
C ASP A 14 -20.30 -3.90 6.46
N GLY A 15 -20.36 -4.01 5.13
CA GLY A 15 -19.33 -4.67 4.33
C GLY A 15 -18.28 -3.66 3.88
N GLN A 16 -17.10 -3.69 4.51
CA GLN A 16 -15.93 -2.93 4.05
C GLN A 16 -15.69 -3.20 2.55
N ASN A 17 -15.45 -2.16 1.76
CA ASN A 17 -15.17 -2.31 0.33
C ASN A 17 -13.95 -3.23 0.14
N PRO A 18 -14.08 -4.35 -0.60
CA PRO A 18 -13.01 -5.35 -0.73
C PRO A 18 -11.73 -4.79 -1.39
N VAL A 19 -11.85 -3.70 -2.15
CA VAL A 19 -10.72 -2.97 -2.75
C VAL A 19 -9.78 -2.39 -1.70
N MET A 20 -10.25 -2.15 -0.48
CA MET A 20 -9.44 -1.56 0.60
C MET A 20 -8.16 -2.34 0.90
N ASN A 21 -8.12 -3.65 0.58
CA ASN A 21 -6.92 -4.48 0.71
C ASN A 21 -5.85 -4.19 -0.35
N PHE A 22 -6.19 -3.43 -1.39
CA PHE A 22 -5.38 -3.13 -2.57
C PHE A 22 -5.27 -1.62 -2.84
N VAL A 23 -5.72 -0.77 -1.91
CA VAL A 23 -5.55 0.68 -2.01
C VAL A 23 -4.08 1.04 -1.81
N GLY A 24 -3.54 1.83 -2.73
CA GLY A 24 -2.14 2.24 -2.71
C GLY A 24 -1.62 2.69 -4.06
N VAL A 25 -0.32 2.96 -4.10
CA VAL A 25 0.42 3.32 -5.31
C VAL A 25 1.34 2.16 -5.70
N TYR A 26 1.30 1.80 -6.98
CA TYR A 26 2.06 0.70 -7.56
C TYR A 26 2.96 1.24 -8.68
N GLY A 27 4.26 0.96 -8.62
CA GLY A 27 5.24 1.47 -9.56
C GLY A 27 5.80 0.42 -10.52
N ALA A 28 6.06 0.81 -11.76
CA ALA A 28 6.90 0.06 -12.69
C ALA A 28 7.59 1.00 -13.69
N GLY A 29 8.89 1.23 -13.52
CA GLY A 29 9.68 2.06 -14.43
C GLY A 29 9.15 3.49 -14.52
N LYS A 30 8.55 3.85 -15.66
CA LYS A 30 7.97 5.19 -15.91
C LYS A 30 6.49 5.32 -15.53
N GLY A 31 5.86 4.19 -15.18
CA GLY A 31 4.45 4.10 -14.88
C GLY A 31 4.17 4.00 -13.38
N SER A 32 3.14 4.69 -12.91
CA SER A 32 2.58 4.53 -11.57
C SER A 32 1.07 4.35 -11.65
N ILE A 33 0.51 3.48 -10.80
CA ILE A 33 -0.92 3.20 -10.71
C ILE A 33 -1.38 3.49 -9.29
N LEU A 34 -2.27 4.46 -9.12
CA LEU A 34 -2.98 4.74 -7.87
C LEU A 34 -4.32 4.01 -7.89
N VAL A 35 -4.59 3.27 -6.82
CA VAL A 35 -5.85 2.55 -6.60
C VAL A 35 -6.53 3.14 -5.37
N GLU A 36 -7.78 3.59 -5.54
CA GLU A 36 -8.63 4.14 -4.49
C GLU A 36 -9.93 3.33 -4.41
N ALA A 37 -10.50 3.18 -3.21
CA ALA A 37 -11.82 2.58 -3.05
C ALA A 37 -12.92 3.62 -3.36
N GLU A 38 -13.97 3.20 -4.06
CA GLU A 38 -15.14 4.03 -4.39
C GLU A 38 -16.44 3.25 -4.08
N GLY A 39 -17.29 3.78 -3.20
CA GLY A 39 -18.53 3.10 -2.81
C GLY A 39 -18.31 1.75 -2.12
N GLU A 40 -19.29 0.85 -2.18
CA GLU A 40 -19.27 -0.44 -1.46
C GLU A 40 -18.36 -1.48 -2.11
N ARG A 41 -18.16 -1.43 -3.43
CA ARG A 41 -17.37 -2.42 -4.19
C ARG A 41 -16.54 -1.82 -5.32
N GLY A 42 -16.60 -0.51 -5.53
CA GLY A 42 -15.94 0.16 -6.64
C GLY A 42 -14.47 0.44 -6.35
N ALA A 43 -13.70 0.53 -7.41
CA ALA A 43 -12.34 1.05 -7.44
C ALA A 43 -12.27 2.22 -8.42
N LYS A 44 -11.57 3.28 -8.01
CA LYS A 44 -11.11 4.34 -8.90
C LYS A 44 -9.62 4.16 -9.11
N ILE A 45 -9.19 4.12 -10.37
CA ILE A 45 -7.81 3.83 -10.76
C ILE A 45 -7.27 4.99 -11.59
N THR A 46 -6.09 5.47 -11.22
CA THR A 46 -5.34 6.48 -11.97
C THR A 46 -3.98 5.93 -12.37
N VAL A 47 -3.72 5.82 -13.66
CA VAL A 47 -2.40 5.49 -14.18
C VAL A 47 -1.72 6.77 -14.64
N THR A 48 -0.43 6.94 -14.32
CA THR A 48 0.41 8.02 -14.82
C THR A 48 1.64 7.43 -15.50
N TRP A 49 2.03 7.99 -16.64
CA TRP A 49 3.23 7.59 -17.38
C TRP A 49 4.06 8.79 -17.77
N ALA A 50 5.35 8.78 -17.42
CA ALA A 50 6.26 9.86 -17.79
C ALA A 50 6.72 9.74 -19.25
N ASN A 51 6.41 10.75 -20.08
CA ASN A 51 6.83 10.82 -21.48
C ASN A 51 8.08 11.69 -21.69
N GLY A 52 8.33 12.62 -20.75
CA GLY A 52 9.50 13.49 -20.71
C GLY A 52 9.56 14.29 -19.41
N ALA A 53 10.54 15.19 -19.28
CA ALA A 53 10.73 16.00 -18.08
C ALA A 53 9.53 16.90 -17.74
N ALA A 54 8.75 17.29 -18.75
CA ALA A 54 7.61 18.19 -18.62
C ALA A 54 6.32 17.61 -19.25
N GLU A 55 6.31 16.31 -19.57
CA GLU A 55 5.21 15.67 -20.30
C GLU A 55 4.86 14.34 -19.65
N LYS A 56 3.57 14.16 -19.36
CA LYS A 56 3.03 12.91 -18.78
C LYS A 56 1.72 12.56 -19.49
N SER A 57 1.42 11.27 -19.59
CA SER A 57 0.07 10.80 -19.91
C SER A 57 -0.58 10.28 -18.64
N GLN A 58 -1.88 10.51 -18.50
CA GLN A 58 -2.68 10.03 -17.39
C GLN A 58 -3.91 9.28 -17.93
N TRP A 59 -4.23 8.15 -17.32
CA TRP A 59 -5.45 7.40 -17.56
C TRP A 59 -6.26 7.38 -16.28
N SER A 60 -7.53 7.78 -16.34
CA SER A 60 -8.47 7.71 -15.22
C SER A 60 -9.61 6.78 -15.59
N MET A 61 -9.87 5.78 -14.75
CA MET A 61 -10.88 4.75 -14.99
C MET A 61 -11.50 4.29 -13.66
N SER A 62 -12.64 3.61 -13.74
CA SER A 62 -13.25 2.98 -12.57
C SER A 62 -14.03 1.72 -12.95
N GLY A 63 -14.27 0.87 -11.95
CA GLY A 63 -15.05 -0.36 -12.11
C GLY A 63 -15.34 -1.00 -10.75
N GLU A 64 -16.15 -2.05 -10.75
CA GLU A 64 -16.39 -2.86 -9.55
C GLU A 64 -15.31 -3.94 -9.39
N PHE A 65 -14.94 -4.23 -8.14
CA PHE A 65 -13.98 -5.26 -7.80
C PHE A 65 -14.62 -6.65 -7.77
N ASP A 66 -14.04 -7.53 -8.57
CA ASP A 66 -14.35 -8.95 -8.61
C ASP A 66 -13.38 -9.70 -7.68
N GLU A 67 -13.91 -10.22 -6.58
CA GLU A 67 -13.15 -10.99 -5.58
C GLU A 67 -12.75 -12.39 -6.07
N GLU A 68 -13.45 -12.96 -7.05
CA GLU A 68 -13.12 -14.28 -7.62
C GLU A 68 -11.88 -14.17 -8.51
N THR A 69 -11.81 -13.12 -9.34
CA THR A 69 -10.72 -12.90 -10.28
C THR A 69 -9.65 -11.94 -9.76
N LEU A 70 -9.86 -11.35 -8.58
CA LEU A 70 -9.06 -10.26 -8.02
C LEU A 70 -8.79 -9.16 -9.05
N SER A 71 -9.85 -8.66 -9.68
CA SER A 71 -9.71 -7.73 -10.80
C SER A 71 -10.77 -6.62 -10.84
N VAL A 72 -10.45 -5.56 -11.57
CA VAL A 72 -11.37 -4.47 -11.90
C VAL A 72 -11.37 -4.30 -13.41
N ALA A 73 -12.48 -4.66 -14.06
CA ALA A 73 -12.69 -4.37 -15.47
C ALA A 73 -13.27 -2.94 -15.62
N TYR A 74 -12.80 -2.20 -16.62
CA TYR A 74 -13.27 -0.86 -16.91
C TYR A 74 -13.62 -0.70 -18.39
N SER A 75 -14.54 0.22 -18.67
CA SER A 75 -14.91 0.63 -20.05
C SER A 75 -15.12 2.14 -20.19
N ASN A 76 -14.65 2.89 -19.20
CA ASN A 76 -14.81 4.34 -19.06
C ASN A 76 -13.47 5.08 -18.97
N CYS A 77 -12.37 4.45 -19.42
CA CYS A 77 -11.06 5.04 -19.26
C CYS A 77 -10.91 6.29 -20.12
N THR A 78 -10.53 7.39 -19.47
CA THR A 78 -10.16 8.64 -20.11
C THR A 78 -8.65 8.81 -20.07
N LYS A 79 -8.03 8.96 -21.25
CA LYS A 79 -6.63 9.34 -21.38
C LYS A 79 -6.50 10.84 -21.58
N THR A 80 -5.62 11.46 -20.81
CA THR A 80 -5.25 12.86 -20.90
C THR A 80 -3.74 12.99 -20.99
N ASP A 81 -3.25 13.74 -21.98
CA ASP A 81 -1.85 14.17 -22.02
C ASP A 81 -1.69 15.51 -21.31
N LEU A 82 -0.68 15.60 -20.45
CA LEU A 82 -0.37 16.74 -19.59
C LEU A 82 0.98 17.33 -20.01
N VAL A 83 1.00 18.62 -20.34
CA VAL A 83 2.22 19.37 -20.63
C VAL A 83 2.42 20.47 -19.61
N PHE A 84 3.50 20.37 -18.83
CA PHE A 84 3.87 21.33 -17.79
C PHE A 84 4.73 22.44 -18.41
N THR A 85 4.25 23.69 -18.37
CA THR A 85 5.00 24.82 -18.96
C THR A 85 5.98 25.47 -17.98
N ASP A 86 5.73 25.29 -16.69
CA ASP A 86 6.54 25.71 -15.56
C ASP A 86 6.10 24.92 -14.30
N ASP A 87 6.85 25.05 -13.21
CA ASP A 87 6.68 24.22 -11.99
C ASP A 87 5.52 24.68 -11.09
N VAL A 88 4.84 25.78 -11.41
CA VAL A 88 3.84 26.42 -10.54
C VAL A 88 2.47 26.56 -11.20
N SER A 89 2.37 26.37 -12.51
CA SER A 89 1.10 26.43 -13.25
C SER A 89 0.50 25.05 -13.45
N ASP A 90 -0.83 25.01 -13.53
CA ASP A 90 -1.54 23.81 -13.95
C ASP A 90 -1.08 23.38 -15.36
N PRO A 91 -0.92 22.07 -15.62
CA PRO A 91 -0.52 21.59 -16.93
C PRO A 91 -1.58 21.91 -17.99
N VAL A 92 -1.14 22.06 -19.24
CA VAL A 92 -2.05 22.06 -20.38
C VAL A 92 -2.53 20.63 -20.60
N GLU A 93 -3.82 20.41 -20.40
CA GLU A 93 -4.46 19.11 -20.55
C GLU A 93 -5.04 18.92 -21.96
N THR A 94 -4.78 17.77 -22.58
CA THR A 94 -5.41 17.35 -23.83
C THR A 94 -6.02 15.98 -23.66
N VAL A 95 -7.36 15.90 -23.68
CA VAL A 95 -8.08 14.62 -23.67
C VAL A 95 -7.88 13.92 -25.02
N VAL A 96 -7.32 12.71 -24.98
CA VAL A 96 -7.00 11.90 -26.16
C VAL A 96 -8.18 11.01 -26.53
N TYR A 97 -8.78 10.33 -25.54
CA TYR A 97 -9.98 9.50 -25.68
C TYR A 97 -10.67 9.31 -24.32
N THR A 98 -11.92 8.84 -24.32
CA THR A 98 -12.77 8.69 -23.12
C THR A 98 -13.47 7.33 -23.04
N ASP A 99 -13.20 6.44 -23.98
CA ASP A 99 -13.87 5.15 -24.18
C ASP A 99 -12.93 3.96 -24.06
N GLY A 100 -11.80 4.14 -23.36
CA GLY A 100 -10.82 3.08 -23.17
C GLY A 100 -11.38 1.94 -22.32
N THR A 101 -11.00 0.71 -22.69
CA THR A 101 -11.39 -0.53 -22.01
C THR A 101 -10.16 -1.31 -21.57
N GLY A 102 -10.35 -2.14 -20.56
CA GLY A 102 -9.32 -3.06 -20.11
C GLY A 102 -9.57 -3.52 -18.69
N ARG A 103 -8.48 -3.92 -18.00
CA ARG A 103 -8.56 -4.53 -16.68
C ARG A 103 -7.32 -4.28 -15.83
N ILE A 104 -7.54 -4.08 -14.53
CA ILE A 104 -6.50 -4.20 -13.50
C ILE A 104 -6.65 -5.55 -12.83
N VAL A 105 -5.56 -6.31 -12.69
CA VAL A 105 -5.54 -7.60 -12.01
C VAL A 105 -4.56 -7.53 -10.84
N PHE A 106 -5.03 -7.85 -9.64
CA PHE A 106 -4.24 -7.83 -8.41
C PHE A 106 -3.67 -9.23 -8.13
N ALA A 107 -2.38 -9.31 -7.82
CA ALA A 107 -1.72 -10.52 -7.40
C ALA A 107 -1.63 -10.55 -5.86
N GLY A 108 -2.48 -11.38 -5.25
CA GLY A 108 -2.67 -11.45 -3.79
C GLY A 108 -1.43 -11.84 -2.96
N GLU A 109 -0.33 -12.29 -3.59
CA GLU A 109 0.86 -12.78 -2.88
C GLU A 109 2.04 -11.80 -2.88
N ARG A 110 2.04 -10.71 -3.68
CA ARG A 110 3.23 -9.85 -3.86
C ARG A 110 2.99 -8.33 -3.83
N TYR A 111 1.86 -7.87 -3.30
CA TYR A 111 1.48 -6.46 -3.42
C TYR A 111 1.65 -5.95 -4.86
N ALA A 112 1.35 -6.79 -5.84
CA ALA A 112 1.59 -6.50 -7.24
C ALA A 112 0.27 -6.40 -8.00
N LEU A 113 0.24 -5.60 -9.04
CA LEU A 113 -0.87 -5.59 -10.00
C LEU A 113 -0.35 -5.54 -11.42
N SER A 114 -1.16 -5.98 -12.38
CA SER A 114 -0.93 -5.78 -13.80
C SER A 114 -2.06 -4.96 -14.39
N TRP A 115 -1.72 -4.14 -15.38
CA TRP A 115 -2.67 -3.36 -16.16
C TRP A 115 -2.70 -3.87 -17.59
N GLU A 116 -3.87 -4.36 -17.99
CA GLU A 116 -4.20 -4.71 -19.36
C GLU A 116 -5.02 -3.55 -19.94
N ASP A 117 -4.50 -2.91 -20.97
CA ASP A 117 -5.14 -1.81 -21.69
C ASP A 117 -5.44 -2.25 -23.13
N ASP A 118 -6.71 -2.34 -23.50
CA ASP A 118 -7.13 -2.88 -24.81
C ASP A 118 -6.90 -1.89 -25.96
N GLN A 119 -6.55 -0.64 -25.66
CA GLN A 119 -6.47 0.44 -26.63
C GLN A 119 -5.05 0.60 -27.18
N GLU A 120 -4.07 0.75 -26.28
CA GLU A 120 -2.69 1.11 -26.56
C GLU A 120 -1.69 0.05 -26.07
N HIS A 121 -2.09 -0.85 -25.16
CA HIS A 121 -1.26 -1.97 -24.67
C HIS A 121 0.08 -1.51 -24.05
N ILE A 122 0.12 -0.31 -23.46
CA ILE A 122 1.36 0.36 -23.03
C ILE A 122 2.09 -0.41 -21.92
N ALA A 123 1.33 -1.11 -21.07
CA ALA A 123 1.85 -1.82 -19.91
C ALA A 123 1.70 -3.34 -20.01
N ASP A 124 1.36 -3.88 -21.18
CA ASP A 124 1.13 -5.31 -21.36
C ASP A 124 2.34 -6.15 -20.90
N GLY A 125 2.08 -7.12 -20.03
CA GLY A 125 3.11 -7.97 -19.43
C GLY A 125 3.96 -7.30 -18.34
N THR A 126 3.63 -6.06 -17.94
CA THR A 126 4.29 -5.35 -16.84
C THR A 126 3.59 -5.63 -15.53
N ALA A 127 4.37 -6.01 -14.50
CA ALA A 127 3.91 -6.06 -13.13
C ALA A 127 4.32 -4.76 -12.41
N PHE A 128 3.34 -4.09 -11.81
CA PHE A 128 3.54 -2.94 -10.93
C PHE A 128 3.61 -3.43 -9.50
N LEU A 129 4.62 -2.98 -8.76
CA LEU A 129 4.87 -3.40 -7.40
C LEU A 129 4.46 -2.28 -6.45
N GLY A 130 3.65 -2.61 -5.45
CA GLY A 130 3.35 -1.78 -4.29
C GLY A 130 4.55 -1.76 -3.36
N GLY A 131 4.86 -0.60 -2.79
CA GLY A 131 6.07 -0.37 -1.98
C GLY A 131 7.17 0.41 -2.69
N GLN A 132 7.05 0.66 -4.00
CA GLN A 132 7.91 1.64 -4.69
C GLN A 132 7.13 2.93 -4.93
N GLN A 133 7.24 3.87 -4.00
CA GLN A 133 7.19 5.27 -4.42
C GLN A 133 8.41 5.46 -5.36
N PRO A 134 8.24 5.92 -6.61
CA PRO A 134 9.38 6.48 -7.30
C PRO A 134 9.89 7.60 -6.41
N ALA A 135 11.14 7.51 -5.96
CA ALA A 135 11.81 8.58 -5.25
C ALA A 135 11.42 9.90 -5.92
N GLU A 136 10.73 10.75 -5.17
CA GLU A 136 10.64 12.15 -5.58
C GLU A 136 12.09 12.59 -5.81
N GLU A 137 12.38 13.10 -7.01
CA GLU A 137 13.64 13.79 -7.23
C GLU A 137 13.81 14.78 -6.08
N PRO A 138 15.02 14.93 -5.50
CA PRO A 138 15.17 15.66 -4.25
C PRO A 138 14.89 17.13 -4.51
N GLU A 139 13.65 17.57 -4.28
CA GLU A 139 13.38 18.95 -3.98
C GLU A 139 14.01 19.22 -2.62
N GLN A 140 15.21 19.81 -2.75
CA GLN A 140 15.97 20.59 -1.79
C GLN A 140 15.47 20.52 -0.35
N ALA A 141 16.32 19.93 0.49
CA ALA A 141 16.30 20.02 1.94
C ALA A 141 16.07 21.46 2.41
N GLU A 142 14.81 21.82 2.68
CA GLU A 142 14.43 22.98 3.47
C GLU A 142 13.00 22.82 4.00
N ASN A 143 12.84 22.05 5.08
CA ASN A 143 12.35 22.57 6.35
C ASN A 143 12.23 21.45 7.40
N ALA A 144 13.12 21.52 8.39
CA ALA A 144 12.95 20.86 9.67
C ALA A 144 11.80 21.53 10.44
N ALA A 145 10.57 21.19 10.08
CA ALA A 145 9.34 21.31 10.86
C ALA A 145 8.20 20.74 10.01
N ALA A 146 8.13 19.42 9.87
CA ALA A 146 6.85 18.80 9.52
C ALA A 146 5.84 19.25 10.58
N GLU A 147 4.68 19.76 10.18
CA GLU A 147 3.61 20.06 11.10
C GLU A 147 3.39 18.83 11.99
N GLU A 148 3.58 18.98 13.31
CA GLU A 148 3.33 17.90 14.27
C GLU A 148 1.82 17.69 14.33
N ASP A 149 1.29 16.88 13.41
CA ASP A 149 -0.05 16.33 13.52
C ASP A 149 0.02 15.18 14.55
N PRO A 150 -0.42 15.39 15.81
CA PRO A 150 -0.41 14.33 16.82
C PRO A 150 -1.34 13.17 16.44
N ASP A 151 -2.31 13.39 15.56
CA ASP A 151 -3.34 12.44 15.16
C ASP A 151 -3.01 11.73 13.84
N TYR A 152 -1.79 11.90 13.31
CA TYR A 152 -1.39 11.37 12.00
C TYR A 152 -1.74 9.89 11.77
N TYR A 153 -1.55 9.03 12.79
CA TYR A 153 -1.84 7.58 12.70
C TYR A 153 -3.25 7.17 13.11
N SER A 154 -4.10 8.11 13.52
CA SER A 154 -5.48 7.85 13.97
C SER A 154 -6.36 7.06 12.99
N PRO A 155 -6.14 7.08 11.64
CA PRO A 155 -6.93 6.26 10.74
C PRO A 155 -6.69 4.74 10.85
N VAL A 156 -5.61 4.31 11.51
CA VAL A 156 -5.18 2.90 11.56
C VAL A 156 -4.86 2.39 12.97
N THR A 157 -4.77 3.27 13.96
CA THR A 157 -4.56 2.88 15.36
C THR A 157 -5.08 3.95 16.31
N ALA A 158 -5.55 3.53 17.48
CA ALA A 158 -5.85 4.45 18.59
C ALA A 158 -4.59 4.81 19.42
N MET A 159 -3.43 4.30 19.03
CA MET A 159 -2.16 4.56 19.70
C MET A 159 -1.66 5.98 19.41
N GLU A 160 -1.19 6.66 20.46
CA GLU A 160 -0.56 7.97 20.35
C GLU A 160 0.62 7.94 19.37
N LYS A 161 0.71 8.97 18.53
CA LYS A 161 1.77 9.09 17.51
C LYS A 161 3.17 8.87 18.06
N SER A 162 3.51 9.49 19.19
CA SER A 162 4.84 9.34 19.78
C SER A 162 5.15 7.91 20.18
N GLU A 163 4.13 7.13 20.55
CA GLU A 163 4.31 5.73 20.92
C GLU A 163 4.47 4.84 19.67
N VAL A 164 3.69 5.10 18.62
CA VAL A 164 3.87 4.45 17.31
C VAL A 164 5.30 4.63 16.79
N GLU A 165 5.79 5.87 16.76
CA GLU A 165 7.14 6.19 16.27
C GLU A 165 8.23 5.58 17.16
N ARG A 166 8.01 5.53 18.48
CA ARG A 166 8.93 4.88 19.42
C ARG A 166 9.02 3.38 19.17
N LEU A 167 7.88 2.72 18.94
CA LEU A 167 7.85 1.29 18.64
C LEU A 167 8.52 0.99 17.29
N ALA A 168 8.21 1.76 16.24
CA ALA A 168 8.87 1.60 14.95
C ALA A 168 10.39 1.79 15.03
N ALA A 169 10.87 2.79 15.77
CA ALA A 169 12.30 2.99 15.99
C ALA A 169 12.96 1.79 16.69
N ALA A 170 12.29 1.20 17.69
CA ALA A 170 12.77 0.00 18.37
C ALA A 170 12.82 -1.22 17.43
N VAL A 171 11.81 -1.39 16.56
CA VAL A 171 11.80 -2.45 15.55
C VAL A 171 12.91 -2.25 14.52
N ARG A 172 13.10 -1.03 14.01
CA ARG A 172 14.20 -0.68 13.08
C ARG A 172 15.56 -1.01 13.69
N GLU A 173 15.78 -0.63 14.96
CA GLU A 173 17.03 -0.94 15.67
C GLU A 173 17.27 -2.44 15.79
N ALA A 174 16.25 -3.22 16.17
CA ALA A 174 16.35 -4.67 16.24
C ALA A 174 16.59 -5.32 14.86
N TYR A 175 15.95 -4.82 13.82
CA TYR A 175 16.10 -5.29 12.44
C TYR A 175 17.54 -5.08 11.94
N LEU A 176 18.08 -3.86 12.10
CA LEU A 176 19.45 -3.53 11.69
C LEU A 176 20.49 -4.31 12.49
N ALA A 177 20.22 -4.57 13.77
CA ALA A 177 21.08 -5.37 14.63
C ALA A 177 20.99 -6.89 14.37
N GLU A 178 20.07 -7.34 13.51
CA GLU A 178 19.71 -8.76 13.35
C GLU A 178 19.34 -9.42 14.69
N ASP A 179 18.72 -8.67 15.59
CA ASP A 179 18.21 -9.18 16.86
C ASP A 179 16.86 -9.87 16.62
N TRP A 180 16.94 -11.06 16.03
CA TRP A 180 15.78 -11.88 15.71
C TRP A 180 14.96 -12.27 16.93
N ALA A 181 15.56 -12.30 18.12
CA ALA A 181 14.85 -12.57 19.36
C ALA A 181 13.97 -11.39 19.78
N ALA A 182 14.48 -10.15 19.66
CA ALA A 182 13.67 -8.97 19.86
C ALA A 182 12.53 -8.88 18.84
N ILE A 183 12.83 -9.06 17.54
CA ILE A 183 11.82 -9.06 16.47
C ILE A 183 10.74 -10.12 16.73
N ALA A 184 11.11 -11.35 17.10
CA ALA A 184 10.17 -12.42 17.42
C ALA A 184 9.18 -12.05 18.54
N GLY A 185 9.63 -11.27 19.52
CA GLY A 185 8.78 -10.79 20.63
C GLY A 185 7.79 -9.70 20.22
N MET A 186 7.92 -9.14 19.02
CA MET A 186 7.07 -8.06 18.50
C MET A 186 6.15 -8.54 17.36
N ILE A 187 6.23 -9.80 16.95
CA ILE A 187 5.46 -10.37 15.84
C ILE A 187 4.08 -10.84 16.29
N ARG A 188 3.08 -10.52 15.46
CA ARG A 188 1.79 -11.19 15.45
C ARG A 188 1.92 -12.53 14.75
N TYR A 189 1.76 -13.62 15.51
CA TYR A 189 1.74 -14.96 14.93
C TYR A 189 0.32 -15.40 14.54
N PRO A 190 0.16 -16.20 13.47
CA PRO A 190 1.20 -16.63 12.54
C PRO A 190 1.62 -15.51 11.58
N ILE A 191 2.87 -15.54 11.12
CA ILE A 191 3.41 -14.63 10.09
C ILE A 191 3.80 -15.43 8.84
N ASN A 192 3.55 -14.86 7.66
CA ASN A 192 3.98 -15.44 6.40
C ASN A 192 5.32 -14.82 6.00
N MET A 193 6.33 -15.66 5.82
CA MET A 193 7.66 -15.27 5.36
C MET A 193 7.81 -15.62 3.87
N TYR A 194 8.54 -14.79 3.12
CA TYR A 194 8.79 -15.04 1.71
C TYR A 194 9.60 -16.34 1.48
N PRO A 195 9.36 -17.11 0.39
CA PRO A 195 8.26 -16.92 -0.57
C PRO A 195 6.90 -17.37 -0.06
N ASP A 196 6.78 -18.43 0.74
CA ASP A 196 5.48 -18.94 1.23
C ASP A 196 5.64 -19.78 2.53
N VAL A 197 6.53 -19.34 3.44
CA VAL A 197 6.78 -20.06 4.69
C VAL A 197 5.94 -19.49 5.80
N LYS A 198 4.90 -20.23 6.20
CA LYS A 198 4.09 -19.89 7.37
C LYS A 198 4.82 -20.25 8.66
N VAL A 199 5.07 -19.26 9.50
CA VAL A 199 5.72 -19.37 10.80
C VAL A 199 4.67 -19.13 11.89
N ASN A 200 4.48 -20.08 12.80
CA ASN A 200 3.35 -20.08 13.73
C ASN A 200 3.67 -19.53 15.12
N ASN A 201 4.94 -19.35 15.45
CA ASN A 201 5.38 -18.90 16.78
C ASN A 201 6.85 -18.41 16.74
N ALA A 202 7.30 -17.85 17.85
CA ALA A 202 8.65 -17.32 18.01
C ALA A 202 9.77 -18.37 17.85
N GLU A 203 9.55 -19.61 18.29
CA GLU A 203 10.54 -20.68 18.14
C GLU A 203 10.75 -21.03 16.66
N GLU A 204 9.66 -21.18 15.90
CA GLU A 204 9.70 -21.40 14.46
C GLU A 204 10.31 -20.20 13.72
N PHE A 205 10.04 -18.97 14.17
CA PHE A 205 10.63 -17.78 13.57
C PHE A 205 12.15 -17.75 13.76
N LEU A 206 12.63 -18.01 14.96
CA LEU A 206 14.06 -18.05 15.25
C LEU A 206 14.76 -19.16 14.49
N ALA A 207 14.11 -20.33 14.35
CA ALA A 207 14.62 -21.41 13.52
C ALA A 207 14.65 -21.02 12.02
N TYR A 208 13.65 -20.30 11.54
CA TYR A 208 13.63 -19.77 10.17
C TYR A 208 14.73 -18.73 9.94
N MET A 209 15.01 -17.86 10.91
CA MET A 209 16.03 -16.82 10.80
C MET A 209 17.47 -17.31 11.01
N ASP A 210 17.66 -18.58 11.42
CA ASP A 210 18.99 -19.17 11.56
C ASP A 210 19.73 -19.19 10.22
N GLY A 211 20.96 -18.68 10.21
CA GLY A 211 21.74 -18.52 8.98
C GLY A 211 21.27 -17.41 8.03
N LYS A 212 20.29 -16.57 8.41
CA LYS A 212 19.80 -15.46 7.58
C LYS A 212 20.33 -14.09 8.03
N THR A 213 20.33 -13.14 7.09
CA THR A 213 20.78 -11.75 7.24
C THR A 213 19.82 -10.81 6.54
N VAL A 214 19.87 -9.53 6.90
CA VAL A 214 19.27 -8.45 6.11
C VAL A 214 20.08 -8.27 4.82
N HIS A 215 19.38 -8.16 3.69
CA HIS A 215 19.97 -7.85 2.39
C HIS A 215 20.48 -6.39 2.36
N GLU A 216 21.57 -6.11 1.62
CA GLU A 216 22.26 -4.82 1.71
C GLU A 216 21.39 -3.62 1.30
N SER A 217 20.51 -3.77 0.30
CA SER A 217 19.59 -2.69 -0.08
C SER A 217 18.60 -2.35 1.01
N ASP A 218 17.98 -3.38 1.60
CA ASP A 218 16.97 -3.24 2.65
C ASP A 218 17.61 -2.69 3.94
N ARG A 219 18.86 -3.06 4.21
CA ARG A 219 19.66 -2.45 5.29
C ARG A 219 19.84 -0.94 5.07
N ALA A 220 20.22 -0.52 3.86
CA ALA A 220 20.44 0.89 3.57
C ALA A 220 19.14 1.70 3.68
N VAL A 221 18.01 1.15 3.25
CA VAL A 221 16.67 1.74 3.42
C VAL A 221 16.37 1.91 4.91
N MET A 222 16.55 0.85 5.70
CA MET A 222 16.26 0.87 7.14
C MET A 222 17.23 1.75 7.94
N GLU A 223 18.46 1.98 7.47
CA GLU A 223 19.39 2.95 8.06
C GLU A 223 18.96 4.40 7.80
N ALA A 224 18.29 4.67 6.68
CA ALA A 224 17.80 6.00 6.31
C ALA A 224 16.40 6.32 6.88
N GLU A 225 15.61 5.30 7.20
CA GLU A 225 14.25 5.45 7.73
C GLU A 225 14.23 6.24 9.05
N SER A 226 13.44 7.31 9.08
CA SER A 226 13.30 8.20 10.23
C SER A 226 12.38 7.66 11.34
N CYS A 227 11.51 6.71 11.00
CA CYS A 227 10.39 6.22 11.82
C CYS A 227 9.41 7.33 12.23
N ARG A 228 9.26 8.37 11.40
CA ARG A 228 8.34 9.49 11.63
C ARG A 228 7.43 9.69 10.45
N ASN A 229 6.15 9.97 10.71
CA ASN A 229 5.12 10.12 9.66
C ASN A 229 5.17 8.98 8.62
N MET A 230 5.47 7.78 9.10
CA MET A 230 5.54 6.54 8.33
C MET A 230 4.25 6.31 7.53
N PHE A 231 4.39 5.81 6.31
CA PHE A 231 3.25 5.48 5.46
C PHE A 231 2.28 4.54 6.18
N PHE A 232 0.98 4.73 5.96
CA PHE A 232 -0.03 3.79 6.42
C PHE A 232 -1.18 3.66 5.41
N ASN A 233 -1.85 2.52 5.44
CA ASN A 233 -3.10 2.26 4.74
C ASN A 233 -3.95 1.27 5.55
N GLY A 234 -5.00 0.70 4.96
CA GLY A 234 -5.85 -0.29 5.65
C GLY A 234 -5.14 -1.56 6.15
N GLN A 235 -3.88 -1.79 5.76
CA GLN A 235 -3.07 -2.94 6.18
C GLN A 235 -2.23 -2.64 7.42
N GLY A 236 -2.13 -1.37 7.82
CA GLY A 236 -1.38 -0.90 8.97
C GLY A 236 -0.36 0.16 8.60
N ILE A 237 0.68 0.26 9.43
CA ILE A 237 1.76 1.23 9.33
C ILE A 237 2.99 0.53 8.75
N CYS A 238 3.59 1.12 7.74
CA CYS A 238 4.75 0.62 7.03
C CYS A 238 5.94 1.57 7.17
N PHE A 239 7.13 1.03 7.40
CA PHE A 239 8.37 1.81 7.40
C PHE A 239 9.49 1.07 6.68
N GLY A 240 10.44 1.86 6.16
CA GLY A 240 11.25 1.50 5.00
C GLY A 240 10.44 1.62 3.70
N ASP A 241 10.83 0.86 2.69
CA ASP A 241 10.18 0.71 1.38
C ASP A 241 9.24 -0.52 1.35
N GLY A 242 8.79 -0.97 2.52
CA GLY A 242 7.99 -2.20 2.67
C GLY A 242 8.66 -3.31 3.49
N GLU A 243 9.83 -3.05 4.08
CA GLU A 243 10.57 -4.03 4.88
C GLU A 243 9.77 -4.50 6.08
N ILE A 244 9.06 -3.60 6.76
CA ILE A 244 8.27 -3.92 7.95
C ILE A 244 6.88 -3.31 7.84
N TRP A 245 5.88 -4.12 8.19
CA TRP A 245 4.51 -3.68 8.43
C TRP A 245 4.09 -4.00 9.86
N MET A 246 3.43 -3.05 10.50
CA MET A 246 2.84 -3.21 11.83
C MET A 246 1.35 -2.90 11.79
N ASN A 247 0.56 -3.62 12.58
CA ASN A 247 -0.89 -3.44 12.65
C ASN A 247 -1.35 -3.39 14.11
N ASP A 248 -2.28 -2.48 14.40
CA ASP A 248 -2.96 -2.43 15.69
C ASP A 248 -4.04 -3.51 15.73
N ILE A 249 -3.74 -4.60 16.44
CA ILE A 249 -4.60 -5.79 16.45
C ILE A 249 -5.95 -5.56 17.17
N HIS A 250 -6.06 -4.46 17.91
CA HIS A 250 -7.25 -4.05 18.65
C HIS A 250 -7.89 -2.79 18.07
N TYR A 251 -7.49 -2.38 16.87
CA TYR A 251 -8.09 -1.22 16.22
C TYR A 251 -9.61 -1.39 16.09
N MET A 252 -10.35 -0.32 16.40
CA MET A 252 -11.82 -0.28 16.45
C MET A 252 -12.47 -1.25 17.45
N THR A 253 -11.72 -1.71 18.45
CA THR A 253 -12.27 -2.44 19.60
C THR A 253 -12.23 -1.57 20.86
N ASP A 254 -12.89 -2.00 21.93
CA ASP A 254 -12.78 -1.36 23.25
C ASP A 254 -11.49 -1.75 24.00
N GLU A 255 -10.63 -2.58 23.40
CA GLU A 255 -9.37 -3.00 24.00
C GLU A 255 -8.25 -1.95 23.77
N PRO A 256 -7.26 -1.84 24.68
CA PRO A 256 -6.12 -0.96 24.47
C PRO A 256 -5.38 -1.30 23.17
N PRO A 257 -4.88 -0.29 22.41
CA PRO A 257 -4.19 -0.54 21.15
C PRO A 257 -2.91 -1.35 21.37
N VAL A 258 -2.67 -2.31 20.49
CA VAL A 258 -1.49 -3.18 20.53
C VAL A 258 -0.93 -3.29 19.11
N LEU A 259 0.22 -2.66 18.89
CA LEU A 259 0.89 -2.61 17.60
C LEU A 259 1.88 -3.78 17.49
N GLU A 260 1.64 -4.69 16.56
CA GLU A 260 2.48 -5.88 16.33
C GLU A 260 2.96 -5.95 14.87
N ILE A 261 4.13 -6.53 14.64
CA ILE A 261 4.69 -6.78 13.31
C ILE A 261 3.86 -7.86 12.61
N VAL A 262 3.40 -7.55 11.40
CA VAL A 262 2.60 -8.46 10.56
C VAL A 262 3.31 -8.86 9.26
N ALA A 263 4.38 -8.16 8.88
CA ALA A 263 5.25 -8.56 7.78
C ALA A 263 6.71 -8.18 8.04
N VAL A 264 7.62 -9.04 7.61
CA VAL A 264 9.08 -8.83 7.63
C VAL A 264 9.66 -9.27 6.30
N SER A 265 10.31 -8.36 5.59
CA SER A 265 10.92 -8.55 4.26
C SER A 265 12.42 -8.27 4.29
N GLY A 266 13.10 -8.38 3.13
CA GLY A 266 14.52 -8.07 3.01
C GLY A 266 15.47 -9.09 3.63
N ILE A 267 14.99 -10.30 3.91
CA ILE A 267 15.78 -11.35 4.57
C ILE A 267 16.33 -12.34 3.52
N VAL A 268 17.64 -12.60 3.56
CA VAL A 268 18.36 -13.52 2.66
C VAL A 268 19.24 -14.50 3.43
N GLU A 269 19.67 -15.59 2.78
CA GLU A 269 20.70 -16.48 3.36
C GLU A 269 22.04 -15.75 3.50
N LYS A 270 22.80 -16.06 4.56
CA LYS A 270 24.19 -15.58 4.76
C LYS A 270 25.19 -16.22 3.79
#